data_AF-A0A7C7D561-F1
#
_entry.id   AF-A0A7C7D561-F1
#
_cell.length_a   1.000
_cell.length_b   1.000
_cell.length_c   1.000
_cell.angle_alpha   90.00
_cell.angle_beta   90.00
_cell.angle_gamma   90.00
#
_symmetry.space_group_name_H-M   'P 1'
#
loop_
_entity.id
_entity.type
_entity.pdbx_description
1 polymer ?
#
loop_
_entity_poly.entity_id
_entity_poly.type
_entity_poly.pdbx_seq_one_letter_code
_entity_poly.pdbx_strand_id
1 'polypeptide(L)'
;MEIRIPIIKKFRRHSVKDPQSIYEKRKQTYEDLSKKQKQTANQLSNYRLFSFLLGFTIAVFLYLKVSGVSGIVTGILTLGVFLYLASRHRHVRTQLRYSEILTSLNQKGIQRLQGEWVKFKEQGAEFSEEKHPYAIDLDLFGQASIFQWINSAQTPLGRVTLSQVLKTPFKKHEELLKRQEAIAELARNLGWRQRFETEGIIASQQFQAVEPFIHWAKE
;
A
#
# COMPACT_ATOMS: atom_id res chain seq x y z
N MET A 1 10.58 7.59 -51.41
CA MET A 1 11.58 7.54 -50.32
C MET A 1 10.90 6.93 -49.11
N GLU A 2 10.92 5.59 -49.01
CA GLU A 2 10.27 4.84 -47.94
C GLU A 2 11.05 5.00 -46.63
N ILE A 3 10.46 5.70 -45.65
CA ILE A 3 11.00 5.76 -44.30
C ILE A 3 10.55 4.47 -43.58
N ARG A 4 11.36 3.42 -43.68
CA ARG A 4 11.23 2.24 -42.82
C ARG A 4 11.67 2.63 -41.41
N ILE A 5 10.71 2.85 -40.51
CA ILE A 5 10.94 2.97 -39.06
C ILE A 5 11.24 1.55 -38.52
N PRO A 6 12.46 1.22 -38.08
CA PRO A 6 12.80 -0.13 -37.64
C PRO A 6 12.79 -0.17 -36.10
N ILE A 7 11.64 0.02 -35.43
CA ILE A 7 11.60 -0.05 -33.95
C ILE A 7 10.52 -1.02 -33.41
N ILE A 8 9.64 -1.58 -34.25
CA ILE A 8 8.63 -2.55 -33.79
C ILE A 8 8.95 -3.97 -34.28
N LYS A 9 10.20 -4.42 -34.08
CA LYS A 9 10.51 -5.85 -34.16
C LYS A 9 11.06 -6.29 -32.82
N LYS A 10 10.29 -7.16 -32.15
CA LYS A 10 10.65 -8.02 -31.01
C LYS A 10 10.21 -7.53 -29.63
N PHE A 11 8.92 -7.23 -29.45
CA PHE A 11 8.21 -7.82 -28.31
C PHE A 11 8.10 -9.33 -28.55
N ARG A 12 9.24 -10.04 -28.42
CA ARG A 12 9.21 -11.50 -28.27
C ARG A 12 8.30 -11.72 -27.06
N ARG A 13 7.16 -12.37 -27.27
CA ARG A 13 6.39 -13.05 -26.23
C ARG A 13 7.34 -14.06 -25.58
N HIS A 14 8.24 -13.59 -24.71
CA HIS A 14 8.78 -14.42 -23.65
C HIS A 14 7.53 -14.94 -22.94
N SER A 15 7.51 -16.23 -22.64
CA SER A 15 6.45 -16.90 -21.89
C SER A 15 6.19 -16.15 -20.56
N VAL A 16 5.43 -15.06 -20.62
CA VAL A 16 4.89 -14.39 -19.45
C VAL A 16 3.88 -15.39 -18.95
N LYS A 17 4.24 -16.11 -17.87
CA LYS A 17 3.26 -16.87 -17.09
C LYS A 17 2.02 -16.00 -16.97
N ASP A 18 0.86 -16.59 -17.25
CA ASP A 18 -0.42 -15.88 -17.26
C ASP A 18 -0.48 -14.85 -16.10
N PRO A 19 -0.52 -13.53 -16.40
CA PRO A 19 -0.48 -12.50 -15.37
C PRO A 19 -1.53 -12.69 -14.29
N GLN A 20 -2.70 -13.24 -14.66
CA GLN A 20 -3.76 -13.54 -13.72
C GLN A 20 -3.32 -14.57 -12.69
N SER A 21 -2.75 -15.71 -13.13
CA SER A 21 -2.19 -16.72 -12.21
C SER A 21 -1.13 -16.17 -11.23
N ILE A 22 -0.33 -15.18 -11.65
CA ILE A 22 0.67 -14.52 -10.79
C ILE A 22 -0.03 -13.74 -9.68
N TYR A 23 -1.02 -12.92 -10.02
CA TYR A 23 -1.77 -12.13 -9.04
C TYR A 23 -2.58 -13.02 -8.11
N GLU A 24 -3.22 -14.08 -8.61
CA GLU A 24 -3.97 -15.05 -7.81
C GLU A 24 -3.09 -15.75 -6.77
N LYS A 25 -1.93 -16.29 -7.20
CA LYS A 25 -0.99 -16.94 -6.28
C LYS A 25 -0.47 -15.98 -5.22
N ARG A 26 -0.15 -14.74 -5.60
CA ARG A 26 0.34 -13.71 -4.67
C ARG A 26 -0.76 -13.29 -3.69
N LYS A 27 -1.99 -13.07 -4.18
CA LYS A 27 -3.16 -12.78 -3.35
C LYS A 27 -3.33 -13.84 -2.28
N GLN A 28 -3.40 -15.12 -2.67
CA GLN A 28 -3.56 -16.23 -1.73
C GLN A 28 -2.42 -16.28 -0.70
N THR A 29 -1.17 -16.10 -1.15
CA THR A 29 0.00 -16.06 -0.25
C THR A 29 -0.15 -14.98 0.83
N TYR A 30 -0.55 -13.76 0.45
CA TYR A 30 -0.71 -12.65 1.39
C TYR A 30 -1.98 -12.75 2.23
N GLU A 31 -3.05 -13.39 1.74
CA GLU A 31 -4.24 -13.73 2.52
C GLU A 31 -3.94 -14.73 3.63
N ASP A 32 -3.16 -15.78 3.33
CA ASP A 32 -2.77 -16.75 4.34
C ASP A 32 -1.80 -16.15 5.36
N LEU A 33 -0.92 -15.26 4.91
CA LEU A 33 -0.02 -14.52 5.79
C LEU A 33 -0.79 -13.56 6.71
N SER A 34 -1.76 -12.81 6.19
CA SER A 34 -2.57 -11.89 6.98
C SER A 34 -3.43 -12.63 8.00
N LYS A 35 -4.02 -13.79 7.64
CA LYS A 35 -4.75 -14.66 8.59
C LYS A 35 -3.87 -15.09 9.76
N LYS A 36 -2.65 -15.58 9.48
CA LYS A 36 -1.68 -15.99 10.52
C LYS A 36 -1.28 -14.81 11.41
N GLN A 37 -0.92 -13.67 10.81
CA GLN A 37 -0.53 -12.47 11.54
C GLN A 37 -1.66 -11.92 12.42
N LYS A 38 -2.91 -11.99 11.95
CA LYS A 38 -4.10 -11.61 12.72
C LYS A 38 -4.28 -12.51 13.94
N GLN A 39 -4.11 -13.82 13.80
CA GLN A 39 -4.14 -14.76 14.92
C GLN A 39 -3.03 -14.47 15.93
N THR A 40 -1.78 -14.30 15.46
CA THR A 40 -0.65 -13.94 16.34
C THR A 40 -0.89 -12.62 17.07
N ALA A 41 -1.43 -11.60 16.39
CA ALA A 41 -1.75 -10.32 17.02
C ALA A 41 -2.81 -10.48 18.12
N ASN A 42 -3.85 -11.28 17.89
CA ASN A 42 -4.88 -11.55 18.88
C ASN A 42 -4.31 -12.31 20.10
N GLN A 43 -3.46 -13.32 19.86
CA GLN A 43 -2.77 -14.03 20.94
C GLN A 43 -1.89 -13.10 21.78
N LEU A 44 -1.08 -12.24 21.15
CA LEU A 44 -0.26 -11.26 21.85
C LEU A 44 -1.10 -10.25 22.64
N SER A 45 -2.27 -9.85 22.13
CA SER A 45 -3.22 -9.01 22.86
C SER A 45 -3.70 -9.70 24.13
N ASN A 46 -4.06 -10.98 24.05
CA ASN A 46 -4.50 -11.78 25.20
C ASN A 46 -3.36 -11.98 26.20
N TYR A 47 -2.16 -12.35 25.75
CA TYR A 47 -1.00 -12.52 26.63
C TYR A 47 -0.63 -11.23 27.37
N ARG A 48 -0.74 -10.08 26.71
CA ARG A 48 -0.51 -8.77 27.35
C ARG A 48 -1.54 -8.49 28.45
N LEU A 49 -2.79 -8.86 28.24
CA LEU A 49 -3.85 -8.73 29.26
C LEU A 49 -3.57 -9.65 30.45
N PHE A 50 -3.29 -10.93 30.18
CA PHE A 50 -2.98 -11.90 31.24
C PHE A 50 -1.72 -11.54 32.01
N SER A 51 -0.65 -11.10 31.34
CA SER A 51 0.59 -10.68 32.01
C SER A 51 0.34 -9.48 32.91
N PHE A 52 -0.49 -8.53 32.48
CA PHE A 52 -0.84 -7.37 33.29
C PHE A 52 -1.65 -7.77 34.51
N LEU A 53 -2.73 -8.54 34.34
CA LEU A 53 -3.59 -8.97 35.45
C LEU A 53 -2.81 -9.81 36.47
N LEU A 54 -2.11 -10.85 35.99
CA LEU A 54 -1.36 -11.75 36.87
C LEU A 54 -0.21 -11.03 37.57
N GLY A 55 0.59 -10.26 36.82
CA GLY A 55 1.72 -9.53 37.38
C GLY A 55 1.27 -8.45 38.37
N PHE A 56 0.16 -7.76 38.10
CA PHE A 56 -0.42 -6.79 39.03
C PHE A 56 -0.91 -7.45 40.33
N THR A 57 -1.66 -8.56 40.23
CA THR A 57 -2.12 -9.30 41.41
C THR A 57 -0.96 -9.81 42.26
N ILE A 58 0.08 -10.37 41.65
CA ILE A 58 1.27 -10.84 42.36
C ILE A 58 2.02 -9.66 43.00
N ALA A 59 2.21 -8.55 42.28
CA ALA A 59 2.90 -7.38 42.81
C ALA A 59 2.19 -6.80 44.05
N VAL A 60 0.86 -6.67 43.99
CA VAL A 60 0.05 -6.20 45.13
C VAL A 60 0.11 -7.19 46.30
N PHE A 61 0.00 -8.49 46.04
CA PHE A 61 0.11 -9.52 47.08
C PHE A 61 1.46 -9.46 47.79
N LEU A 62 2.56 -9.40 47.04
CA LEU A 62 3.92 -9.32 47.60
C LEU A 62 4.16 -8.02 48.36
N TYR A 63 3.61 -6.90 47.87
CA TYR A 63 3.68 -5.61 48.53
C TYR A 63 3.01 -5.64 49.91
N LEU A 64 1.82 -6.26 50.01
CA LEU A 64 1.03 -6.31 51.24
C LEU A 64 1.48 -7.40 52.23
N LYS A 65 2.01 -8.53 51.75
CA LYS A 65 2.27 -9.73 52.57
C LYS A 65 3.74 -10.03 52.82
N VAL A 66 4.66 -9.53 52.00
CA VAL A 66 6.09 -9.88 52.09
C VAL A 66 6.93 -8.65 52.37
N SER A 67 7.07 -7.75 51.39
CA SER A 67 7.78 -6.48 51.58
C SER A 67 7.43 -5.51 50.45
N GLY A 68 7.46 -4.20 50.74
CA GLY A 68 7.24 -3.18 49.74
C GLY A 68 8.24 -3.25 48.58
N VAL A 69 9.51 -3.60 48.88
CA VAL A 69 10.57 -3.76 47.88
C VAL A 69 10.26 -4.91 46.91
N SER A 70 9.86 -6.09 47.42
CA SER A 70 9.50 -7.25 46.58
C SER A 70 8.32 -6.94 45.65
N GLY A 71 7.31 -6.20 46.15
CA GLY A 71 6.18 -5.75 45.34
C GLY A 71 6.61 -4.80 44.22
N ILE A 72 7.44 -3.80 44.53
CA ILE A 72 7.95 -2.82 43.54
C ILE A 72 8.79 -3.51 42.47
N VAL A 73 9.72 -4.40 42.84
CA VAL A 73 10.55 -5.15 41.89
C VAL A 73 9.68 -5.98 40.95
N THR A 74 8.68 -6.67 41.47
CA THR A 74 7.73 -7.47 40.66
C THR A 74 6.89 -6.59 39.73
N GLY A 75 6.50 -5.41 40.19
CA GLY A 75 5.81 -4.40 39.37
C GLY A 75 6.66 -3.94 38.19
N ILE A 76 7.93 -3.65 38.42
CA ILE A 76 8.88 -3.26 37.36
C ILE A 76 9.06 -4.40 36.35
N LEU A 77 9.23 -5.64 36.80
CA LEU A 77 9.35 -6.80 35.92
C LEU A 77 8.08 -7.00 35.07
N THR A 78 6.91 -6.88 35.70
CA THR A 78 5.61 -6.96 35.01
C THR A 78 5.50 -5.90 33.92
N LEU A 79 5.89 -4.66 34.23
CA LEU A 79 5.91 -3.57 33.26
C LEU A 79 6.87 -3.86 32.10
N GLY A 80 8.06 -4.39 32.37
CA GLY A 80 9.02 -4.80 31.34
C GLY A 80 8.45 -5.85 30.38
N VAL A 81 7.83 -6.91 30.91
CA VAL A 81 7.17 -7.95 30.11
C VAL A 81 6.02 -7.36 29.28
N PHE A 82 5.20 -6.49 29.89
CA PHE A 82 4.09 -5.84 29.20
C PHE A 82 4.58 -4.99 28.02
N LEU A 83 5.62 -4.17 28.21
CA LEU A 83 6.18 -3.32 27.16
C LEU A 83 6.79 -4.16 26.03
N TYR A 84 7.48 -5.25 26.36
CA TYR A 84 7.98 -6.20 25.36
C TYR A 84 6.84 -6.79 24.51
N LEU A 85 5.79 -7.31 25.15
CA LEU A 85 4.61 -7.85 24.46
C LEU A 85 3.90 -6.79 23.62
N ALA A 86 3.78 -5.56 24.12
CA ALA A 86 3.19 -4.44 23.39
C ALA A 86 4.00 -4.08 22.14
N SER A 87 5.34 -4.08 22.23
CA SER A 87 6.22 -3.85 21.09
C SER A 87 6.09 -4.96 20.03
N ARG A 88 6.08 -6.23 20.45
CA ARG A 88 5.85 -7.37 19.55
C ARG A 88 4.47 -7.32 18.90
N HIS A 89 3.42 -7.00 19.66
CA HIS A 89 2.07 -6.83 19.14
C HIS A 89 2.03 -5.73 18.07
N ARG A 90 2.64 -4.57 18.34
CA ARG A 90 2.75 -3.47 17.38
C ARG A 90 3.47 -3.92 16.10
N HIS A 91 4.59 -4.62 16.22
CA HIS A 91 5.32 -5.13 15.07
C HIS A 91 4.45 -6.07 14.20
N VAL A 92 3.78 -7.05 14.82
CA VAL A 92 2.89 -7.98 14.10
C VAL A 92 1.72 -7.25 13.44
N ARG A 93 1.15 -6.25 14.11
CA ARG A 93 0.09 -5.40 13.53
C ARG A 93 0.57 -4.61 12.31
N THR A 94 1.80 -4.10 12.34
CA THR A 94 2.40 -3.47 11.15
C THR A 94 2.51 -4.48 10.01
N GLN A 95 3.05 -5.68 10.26
CA GLN A 95 3.18 -6.71 9.22
C GLN A 95 1.82 -7.15 8.66
N LEU A 96 0.81 -7.27 9.53
CA LEU A 96 -0.57 -7.55 9.13
C LEU A 96 -1.09 -6.52 8.13
N ARG A 97 -0.90 -5.22 8.43
CA ARG A 97 -1.32 -4.13 7.54
C ARG A 97 -0.64 -4.21 6.17
N TYR A 98 0.65 -4.54 6.11
CA TYR A 98 1.35 -4.75 4.84
C TYR A 98 0.74 -5.91 4.04
N SER A 99 0.48 -7.05 4.67
CA SER A 99 -0.12 -8.22 4.01
C SER A 99 -1.53 -7.94 3.50
N GLU A 100 -2.34 -7.19 4.26
CA GLU A 100 -3.69 -6.79 3.87
C GLU A 100 -3.67 -5.83 2.66
N ILE A 101 -2.76 -4.86 2.63
CA ILE A 101 -2.57 -3.98 1.48
C ILE A 101 -2.09 -4.77 0.26
N LEU A 102 -1.11 -5.66 0.42
CA LEU A 102 -0.63 -6.49 -0.69
C LEU A 102 -1.72 -7.41 -1.22
N THR A 103 -2.58 -7.94 -0.35
CA THR A 103 -3.77 -8.70 -0.75
C THR A 103 -4.69 -7.85 -1.63
N SER A 104 -5.02 -6.63 -1.19
CA SER A 104 -5.91 -5.74 -1.94
C SER A 104 -5.31 -5.29 -3.27
N LEU A 105 -3.99 -5.04 -3.34
CA LEU A 105 -3.30 -4.71 -4.58
C LEU A 105 -3.33 -5.85 -5.60
N ASN A 106 -3.14 -7.10 -5.15
CA ASN A 106 -3.25 -8.25 -6.05
C ASN A 106 -4.71 -8.44 -6.51
N GLN A 107 -5.69 -8.25 -5.63
CA GLN A 107 -7.10 -8.25 -6.02
C GLN A 107 -7.41 -7.16 -7.04
N LYS A 108 -6.91 -5.93 -6.86
CA LYS A 108 -7.05 -4.83 -7.82
C LYS A 108 -6.40 -5.18 -9.16
N GLY A 109 -5.27 -5.87 -9.15
CA GLY A 109 -4.62 -6.42 -10.34
C GLY A 109 -5.49 -7.40 -11.11
N ILE A 110 -6.12 -8.35 -10.42
CA ILE A 110 -7.07 -9.32 -11.01
C ILE A 110 -8.27 -8.58 -11.62
N GLN A 111 -8.85 -7.62 -10.88
CA GLN A 111 -9.96 -6.80 -11.37
C GLN A 111 -9.62 -6.01 -12.64
N ARG A 112 -8.38 -5.48 -12.74
CA ARG A 112 -7.91 -4.84 -13.98
C ARG A 112 -7.89 -5.82 -15.16
N LEU A 113 -7.39 -7.03 -14.96
CA LEU A 113 -7.35 -8.06 -16.00
C LEU A 113 -8.74 -8.53 -16.43
N GLN A 114 -9.71 -8.50 -15.52
CA GLN A 114 -11.11 -8.88 -15.78
C GLN A 114 -11.99 -7.74 -16.31
N GLY A 115 -11.42 -6.55 -16.54
CA GLY A 115 -12.19 -5.38 -17.02
C GLY A 115 -13.02 -4.68 -15.94
N GLU A 116 -12.93 -5.11 -14.68
CA GLU A 116 -13.67 -4.50 -13.56
C GLU A 116 -13.09 -3.15 -13.09
N TRP A 117 -11.97 -2.72 -13.66
CA TRP A 117 -11.29 -1.46 -13.32
C TRP A 117 -12.17 -0.22 -13.51
N VAL A 118 -13.18 -0.31 -14.38
CA VAL A 118 -14.20 0.74 -14.54
C VAL A 118 -14.94 1.03 -13.23
N LYS A 119 -14.99 0.09 -12.27
CA LYS A 119 -15.64 0.29 -10.96
C LYS A 119 -14.73 0.99 -9.94
N PHE A 120 -13.47 1.28 -10.28
CA PHE A 120 -12.53 1.93 -9.36
C PHE A 120 -12.92 3.38 -9.10
N LYS A 121 -12.76 3.84 -7.87
CA LYS A 121 -13.13 5.20 -7.47
C LYS A 121 -12.21 6.26 -8.08
N GLU A 122 -10.98 5.90 -8.45
CA GLU A 122 -9.96 6.85 -8.92
C GLU A 122 -10.13 7.20 -10.40
N GLN A 123 -11.23 7.88 -10.74
CA GLN A 123 -11.59 8.27 -12.11
C GLN A 123 -10.78 9.46 -12.66
N GLY A 124 -10.21 10.30 -11.78
CA GLY A 124 -9.43 11.48 -12.20
C GLY A 124 -10.27 12.63 -12.75
N ALA A 125 -11.58 12.66 -12.49
CA ALA A 125 -12.49 13.71 -12.94
C ALA A 125 -12.03 15.12 -12.50
N GLU A 126 -11.34 15.22 -11.37
CA GLU A 126 -10.75 16.48 -10.87
C GLU A 126 -9.65 17.07 -11.78
N PHE A 127 -9.15 16.29 -12.74
CA PHE A 127 -8.12 16.74 -13.70
C PHE A 127 -8.68 17.04 -15.10
N SER A 128 -10.00 16.91 -15.28
CA SER A 128 -10.66 17.18 -16.56
C SER A 128 -10.63 18.67 -16.87
N GLU A 129 -10.29 19.00 -18.13
CA GLU A 129 -10.23 20.37 -18.63
C GLU A 129 -11.01 20.44 -19.95
N GLU A 130 -12.12 21.17 -19.97
CA GLU A 130 -13.02 21.24 -21.15
C GLU A 130 -12.33 21.76 -22.41
N LYS A 131 -11.33 22.63 -22.25
CA LYS A 131 -10.62 23.27 -23.37
C LYS A 131 -9.33 22.55 -23.78
N HIS A 132 -9.06 21.37 -23.23
CA HIS A 132 -7.83 20.66 -23.55
C HIS A 132 -7.89 20.08 -24.98
N PRO A 133 -6.85 20.26 -25.82
CA PRO A 133 -6.95 19.98 -27.27
C PRO A 133 -7.35 18.56 -27.69
N TYR A 134 -7.22 17.58 -26.79
CA TYR A 134 -7.49 16.17 -27.05
C TYR A 134 -7.97 15.38 -25.83
N ALA A 135 -8.17 16.01 -24.67
CA ALA A 135 -8.44 15.22 -23.45
C ALA A 135 -9.81 14.54 -23.48
N ILE A 136 -10.79 15.20 -24.10
CA ILE A 136 -12.15 14.69 -24.27
C ILE A 136 -12.15 13.57 -25.32
N ASP A 137 -11.54 13.80 -26.49
CA ASP A 137 -11.53 12.82 -27.58
C ASP A 137 -10.82 11.50 -27.21
N LEU A 138 -9.83 11.56 -26.32
CA LEU A 138 -9.09 10.38 -25.85
C LEU A 138 -9.60 9.81 -24.52
N ASP A 139 -10.71 10.33 -23.99
CA ASP A 139 -11.26 9.94 -22.69
C ASP A 139 -10.17 9.86 -21.60
N LEU A 140 -9.38 10.93 -21.46
CA LEU A 140 -8.24 10.91 -20.54
C LEU A 140 -8.66 10.80 -19.08
N PHE A 141 -9.79 11.41 -18.71
CA PHE A 141 -10.26 11.53 -17.33
C PHE A 141 -11.74 11.19 -17.21
N GLY A 142 -12.18 10.77 -16.02
CA GLY A 142 -13.56 10.40 -15.74
C GLY A 142 -13.79 8.89 -15.72
N GLN A 143 -15.06 8.50 -15.82
CA GLN A 143 -15.49 7.10 -15.78
C GLN A 143 -15.08 6.37 -17.07
N ALA A 144 -14.51 5.17 -16.93
CA ALA A 144 -13.93 4.36 -17.99
C ALA A 144 -12.77 5.03 -18.78
N SER A 145 -12.06 5.97 -18.15
CA SER A 145 -10.98 6.75 -18.77
C SER A 145 -9.61 6.05 -18.78
N ILE A 146 -8.69 6.56 -19.62
CA ILE A 146 -7.28 6.12 -19.63
C ILE A 146 -6.64 6.34 -18.25
N PHE A 147 -6.88 7.47 -17.60
CA PHE A 147 -6.39 7.72 -16.25
C PHE A 147 -6.90 6.65 -15.27
N GLN A 148 -8.21 6.37 -15.25
CA GLN A 148 -8.78 5.35 -14.36
C GLN A 148 -8.16 3.97 -14.59
N TRP A 149 -7.90 3.62 -15.84
CA TRP A 149 -7.33 2.33 -16.21
C TRP A 149 -5.89 2.15 -15.68
N ILE A 150 -5.01 3.12 -15.95
CA ILE A 150 -3.57 2.99 -15.68
C ILE A 150 -3.15 3.49 -14.30
N ASN A 151 -3.97 4.32 -13.65
CA ASN A 151 -3.59 4.96 -12.40
C ASN A 151 -3.28 3.92 -11.31
N SER A 152 -2.06 3.99 -10.80
CA SER A 152 -1.56 3.26 -9.63
C SER A 152 -0.89 4.21 -8.62
N ALA A 153 -1.05 5.52 -8.81
CA ALA A 153 -0.52 6.52 -7.90
C ALA A 153 -1.37 6.59 -6.63
N GLN A 154 -0.70 6.46 -5.49
CA GLN A 154 -1.34 6.39 -4.17
C GLN A 154 -1.30 7.73 -3.41
N THR A 155 -0.52 8.70 -3.91
CA THR A 155 -0.39 10.03 -3.31
C THR A 155 -1.07 11.10 -4.19
N PRO A 156 -1.58 12.20 -3.61
CA PRO A 156 -2.16 13.30 -4.38
C PRO A 156 -1.18 13.85 -5.43
N LEU A 157 0.09 14.06 -5.05
CA LEU A 157 1.14 14.52 -5.96
C LEU A 157 1.41 13.53 -7.10
N GLY A 158 1.38 12.22 -6.82
CA GLY A 158 1.56 11.20 -7.85
C GLY A 158 0.42 11.21 -8.88
N ARG A 159 -0.82 11.45 -8.42
CA ARG A 159 -2.00 11.57 -9.29
C ARG A 159 -1.91 12.81 -10.18
N VAL A 160 -1.53 13.97 -9.62
CA VAL A 160 -1.27 15.20 -10.38
C VAL A 160 -0.14 15.00 -11.39
N THR A 161 0.92 14.30 -11.00
CA THR A 161 2.05 14.01 -11.91
C THR A 161 1.59 13.15 -13.09
N LEU A 162 0.79 12.11 -12.84
CA LEU A 162 0.24 11.26 -13.90
C LEU A 162 -0.70 12.04 -14.83
N SER A 163 -1.58 12.88 -14.27
CA SER A 163 -2.49 13.68 -15.08
C SER A 163 -1.75 14.67 -15.98
N GLN A 164 -0.69 15.31 -15.46
CA GLN A 164 0.14 16.21 -16.27
C GLN A 164 0.85 15.48 -17.40
N VAL A 165 1.35 14.26 -17.16
CA VAL A 165 1.97 13.42 -18.20
C VAL A 165 0.98 13.04 -19.29
N LEU A 166 -0.28 12.77 -18.94
CA LEU A 166 -1.33 12.47 -19.93
C LEU A 166 -1.73 13.70 -20.75
N LYS A 167 -1.72 14.90 -20.16
CA LYS A 167 -2.06 16.16 -20.82
C LYS A 167 -0.92 16.76 -21.65
N THR A 168 0.33 16.45 -21.32
CA THR A 168 1.50 17.07 -21.96
C THR A 168 2.36 16.02 -22.65
N PRO A 169 2.33 15.95 -24.00
CA PRO A 169 3.18 15.03 -24.72
C PRO A 169 4.65 15.48 -24.61
N PHE A 170 5.56 14.51 -24.56
CA PHE A 170 7.00 14.77 -24.52
C PHE A 170 7.47 15.45 -25.81
N LYS A 171 8.19 16.56 -25.67
CA LYS A 171 8.73 17.32 -26.80
C LYS A 171 10.06 16.76 -27.31
N LYS A 172 10.83 16.10 -26.43
CA LYS A 172 12.15 15.55 -26.76
C LYS A 172 12.10 14.03 -26.81
N HIS A 173 12.65 13.46 -27.89
CA HIS A 173 12.72 12.02 -28.09
C HIS A 173 13.50 11.30 -26.98
N GLU A 174 14.60 11.89 -26.52
CA GLU A 174 15.44 11.32 -25.46
C GLU A 174 14.69 11.17 -24.11
N GLU A 175 13.83 12.13 -23.76
CA GLU A 175 13.03 12.07 -22.53
C GLU A 175 12.03 10.92 -22.58
N LEU A 176 11.43 10.69 -23.75
CA LEU A 176 10.52 9.57 -23.98
C LEU A 176 11.23 8.23 -23.85
N LEU A 177 12.42 8.08 -24.46
CA LEU A 177 13.21 6.84 -24.38
C LEU A 177 13.60 6.51 -22.94
N LYS A 178 14.12 7.49 -22.19
CA LYS A 178 14.46 7.30 -20.76
C LYS A 178 13.25 6.85 -19.94
N ARG A 179 12.07 7.39 -20.21
CA ARG A 179 10.84 6.98 -19.51
C ARG A 179 10.41 5.56 -19.91
N GLN A 180 10.50 5.21 -21.19
CA GLN A 180 10.19 3.85 -21.67
C GLN A 180 11.14 2.81 -21.07
N GLU A 181 12.44 3.13 -20.96
CA GLU A 181 13.44 2.30 -20.29
C GLU A 181 13.09 2.10 -18.81
N ALA A 182 12.78 3.17 -18.08
CA ALA A 182 12.36 3.09 -16.68
C ALA A 182 11.08 2.25 -16.51
N ILE A 183 10.09 2.39 -17.41
CA ILE A 183 8.87 1.57 -17.39
C ILE A 183 9.21 0.10 -17.64
N ALA A 184 10.07 -0.20 -18.62
CA ALA A 184 10.47 -1.57 -18.96
C ALA A 184 11.27 -2.26 -17.84
N GLU A 185 12.12 -1.50 -17.14
CA GLU A 185 12.83 -1.95 -15.95
C GLU A 185 11.86 -2.32 -14.82
N LEU A 186 10.98 -1.37 -14.44
CA LEU A 186 10.04 -1.56 -13.34
C LEU A 186 8.97 -2.61 -13.63
N ALA A 187 8.54 -2.75 -14.89
CA ALA A 187 7.55 -3.74 -15.31
C ALA A 187 7.94 -5.17 -14.88
N ARG A 188 9.24 -5.49 -14.94
CA ARG A 188 9.80 -6.80 -14.59
C ARG A 188 9.84 -7.07 -13.08
N ASN A 189 9.78 -6.04 -12.24
CA ASN A 189 9.93 -6.16 -10.80
C ASN A 189 8.61 -5.94 -10.03
N LEU A 190 7.66 -6.86 -10.20
CA LEU A 190 6.33 -6.77 -9.57
C LEU A 190 6.41 -6.65 -8.03
N GLY A 191 7.30 -7.41 -7.39
CA GLY A 191 7.45 -7.40 -5.93
C GLY A 191 7.89 -6.03 -5.42
N TRP A 192 8.87 -5.41 -6.09
CA TRP A 192 9.30 -4.06 -5.77
C TRP A 192 8.18 -3.04 -5.98
N ARG A 193 7.48 -3.10 -7.14
CA ARG A 193 6.37 -2.18 -7.44
C ARG A 193 5.27 -2.23 -6.39
N GLN A 194 4.82 -3.43 -6.00
CA GLN A 194 3.77 -3.59 -4.99
C GLN A 194 4.23 -3.15 -3.61
N ARG A 195 5.50 -3.37 -3.24
CA ARG A 195 6.05 -2.85 -1.98
C ARG A 195 6.07 -1.33 -1.98
N PHE A 196 6.56 -0.72 -3.05
CA PHE A 196 6.59 0.74 -3.20
C PHE A 196 5.17 1.34 -3.16
N GLU A 197 4.21 0.71 -3.84
CA GLU A 197 2.80 1.11 -3.78
C GLU A 197 2.22 0.98 -2.37
N THR A 198 2.59 -0.07 -1.62
CA THR A 198 2.18 -0.26 -0.23
C THR A 198 2.71 0.85 0.68
N GLU A 199 3.99 1.25 0.53
CA GLU A 199 4.55 2.40 1.25
C GLU A 199 3.77 3.68 0.94
N GLY A 200 3.43 3.90 -0.34
CA GLY A 200 2.62 5.04 -0.77
C GLY A 200 1.23 5.08 -0.12
N ILE A 201 0.55 3.93 -0.01
CA ILE A 201 -0.74 3.81 0.68
C ILE A 201 -0.60 4.14 2.17
N ILE A 202 0.41 3.57 2.84
CA ILE A 202 0.64 3.79 4.28
C ILE A 202 0.93 5.28 4.55
N ALA A 203 1.79 5.90 3.74
CA ALA A 203 2.12 7.32 3.84
C ALA A 203 0.88 8.20 3.60
N SER A 204 0.11 7.95 2.54
CA SER A 204 -1.10 8.74 2.24
C SER A 204 -2.15 8.67 3.35
N GLN A 205 -2.31 7.51 3.99
CA GLN A 205 -3.24 7.35 5.12
C GLN A 205 -2.77 8.14 6.35
N GLN A 206 -1.47 8.29 6.56
CA GLN A 206 -0.93 9.14 7.63
C GLN A 206 -1.22 10.62 7.37
N PHE A 207 -1.05 11.10 6.13
CA PHE A 207 -1.39 12.48 5.78
C PHE A 207 -2.89 12.78 5.96
N GLN A 208 -3.76 11.90 5.46
CA GLN A 208 -5.21 12.06 5.62
C GLN A 208 -5.67 12.09 7.09
N ALA A 209 -4.98 11.38 7.98
CA ALA A 209 -5.29 11.39 9.40
C ALA A 209 -5.00 12.76 10.06
N VAL A 210 -4.14 13.58 9.45
CA VAL A 210 -3.72 14.89 9.98
C VAL A 210 -4.53 16.04 9.36
N GLU A 211 -5.15 15.84 8.21
CA GLU A 211 -5.95 16.86 7.49
C GLU A 211 -7.03 17.53 8.36
N PRO A 212 -7.83 16.81 9.18
CA PRO A 212 -8.83 17.44 10.06
C PRO A 212 -8.20 18.39 11.08
N PHE A 213 -7.00 18.06 11.56
CA PHE A 213 -6.27 18.90 12.52
C PHE A 213 -5.73 20.17 11.87
N ILE A 214 -5.26 20.08 10.61
CA ILE A 214 -4.82 21.26 9.83
C ILE A 214 -6.02 22.17 9.53
N HIS A 215 -7.18 21.59 9.22
CA HIS A 215 -8.40 22.37 9.03
C HIS A 215 -8.83 23.10 10.30
N TRP A 216 -8.86 22.41 11.44
CA TRP A 216 -9.12 23.03 12.74
C TRP A 216 -8.13 24.16 13.07
N ALA A 217 -6.84 23.99 12.79
CA ALA A 217 -5.83 25.02 13.09
C ALA A 217 -5.89 26.27 12.18
N LYS A 218 -6.68 26.22 11.09
CA LYS A 218 -6.92 27.37 10.21
C LYS A 218 -8.20 28.13 10.57
N GLU A 219 -9.02 27.57 11.45
CA GLU A 219 -10.18 28.22 12.08
C GLU A 219 -9.72 29.01 13.32
#